data_AF-A0A2G8JT07-F1
#
_entry.id   AF-A0A2G8JT07-F1
#
_cell.length_a   1.000
_cell.length_b   1.000
_cell.length_c   1.000
_cell.angle_alpha   90.00
_cell.angle_beta   90.00
_cell.angle_gamma   90.00
#
_symmetry.space_group_name_H-M   'P 1'
#
loop_
_entity.id
_entity.type
_entity.pdbx_description
1 polymer ?
#
loop_
_entity_poly.entity_id
_entity_poly.type
_entity_poly.pdbx_seq_one_letter_code
_entity_poly.pdbx_strand_id
1 'polypeptide(L)'
;MIFDIVDFYPSITKELLSKSLIWARQYTPIQDTVYATIMHARKSLLYDLEGRPWVKKATTDAFDVTMGGFDGAEVCELVGLYILHKLGDLIDSHDIGLYRDDGLAVLRDHSGSQADRMRKRIVAAFHTFGLKITTQANIKTVNYLDATLDLRTGTHRPFRKPNDQPTYVHCLSNHPPEVTKRIPESIGNRISTLSSNEEIFDNAAPIYNDALRDSGYTDHLVYNNSTESSKKQPRKKPRTRNIIWFNPPYSRNVKSNVGKLFFRLLAKHFPKGNKLHKIFNKNNVKLSYSCMGNMRSIINSHNNRLLSQNKLRPQLAQRICNCRVKLNCPLNRNCLVSSVIYRADVTTGDETKSYIGLSSGPFKQRYSNHSKSFRHERYEKETELSKHIWDLKRKGAPFVIEWSVLKHSNTSMRRSGQCNLCIDEKLCILLSKNPHLLNKRSEFISKCRHNRLKPMNRARKK
;
A
#
# COMPACT_ATOMS: atom_id res chain seq x y z
N MET A 1 -7.83 -16.44 34.38
CA MET A 1 -7.33 -17.51 33.49
C MET A 1 -6.85 -16.83 32.22
N ILE A 2 -5.67 -17.20 31.73
CA ILE A 2 -5.16 -16.77 30.43
C ILE A 2 -5.03 -18.01 29.54
N PHE A 3 -5.25 -17.83 28.25
CA PHE A 3 -5.08 -18.88 27.26
C PHE A 3 -4.62 -18.32 25.93
N ASP A 4 -3.84 -19.08 25.18
CA ASP A 4 -3.28 -18.66 23.90
C ASP A 4 -3.52 -19.74 22.84
N ILE A 5 -4.05 -19.34 21.69
CA ILE A 5 -4.36 -20.26 20.59
C ILE A 5 -3.11 -20.55 19.78
N VAL A 6 -2.66 -21.80 19.82
CA VAL A 6 -1.45 -22.26 19.14
C VAL A 6 -1.62 -22.12 17.63
N ASP A 7 -0.73 -21.34 17.00
CA ASP A 7 -0.69 -21.13 15.57
C ASP A 7 -2.07 -20.73 15.00
N PHE A 8 -2.76 -19.76 15.61
CA PHE A 8 -4.18 -19.56 15.36
C PHE A 8 -4.56 -19.43 13.88
N TYR A 9 -3.91 -18.52 13.15
CA TYR A 9 -4.20 -18.29 11.72
C TYR A 9 -4.12 -19.57 10.89
N PRO A 10 -2.98 -20.29 10.84
CA PRO A 10 -2.91 -21.55 10.11
C PRO A 10 -3.72 -22.68 10.78
N SER A 11 -4.15 -22.58 12.03
CA SER A 11 -5.01 -23.60 12.65
C SER A 11 -6.48 -23.45 12.26
N ILE A 12 -6.90 -22.31 11.69
CA ILE A 12 -8.28 -22.15 11.20
C ILE A 12 -8.52 -23.10 10.03
N THR A 13 -9.51 -23.97 10.19
CA THR A 13 -9.94 -24.90 9.15
C THR A 13 -11.01 -24.28 8.25
N LYS A 14 -11.17 -24.84 7.05
CA LYS A 14 -12.26 -24.48 6.13
C LYS A 14 -13.63 -24.64 6.78
N GLU A 15 -13.80 -25.69 7.57
CA GLU A 15 -15.03 -25.97 8.30
C GLU A 15 -15.30 -24.91 9.38
N LEU A 16 -14.29 -24.55 10.16
CA LEU A 16 -14.43 -23.52 11.19
C LEU A 16 -14.78 -22.16 10.60
N LEU A 17 -14.14 -21.77 9.50
CA LEU A 17 -14.49 -20.54 8.79
C LEU A 17 -15.91 -20.57 8.23
N SER A 18 -16.31 -21.70 7.64
CA SER A 18 -17.68 -21.91 7.14
C SER A 18 -18.71 -21.72 8.26
N LYS A 19 -18.53 -22.38 9.41
CA LYS A 19 -19.41 -22.24 10.59
C LYS A 19 -19.47 -20.79 11.07
N SER A 20 -18.33 -20.10 11.12
CA SER A 20 -18.25 -18.70 11.55
C SER A 20 -19.00 -17.76 10.59
N LEU A 21 -18.87 -17.97 9.27
CA LEU A 21 -19.59 -17.19 8.26
C LEU A 21 -21.10 -17.44 8.30
N ILE A 22 -21.52 -18.69 8.50
CA ILE A 22 -22.94 -19.05 8.65
C ILE A 22 -23.53 -18.39 9.89
N TRP A 23 -22.81 -18.41 11.01
CA TRP A 23 -23.21 -17.70 12.22
C TRP A 23 -23.32 -16.18 11.99
N ALA A 24 -22.34 -15.56 11.32
CA ALA A 24 -22.37 -14.13 11.04
C ALA A 24 -23.54 -13.67 10.14
N ARG A 25 -24.13 -14.56 9.33
CA ARG A 25 -25.34 -14.26 8.54
C ARG A 25 -26.52 -13.82 9.39
N GLN A 26 -26.54 -14.17 10.68
CA GLN A 26 -27.60 -13.76 11.61
C GLN A 26 -27.55 -12.26 11.93
N TYR A 27 -26.38 -11.62 11.79
CA TYR A 27 -26.15 -10.22 12.14
C TYR A 27 -25.96 -9.32 10.93
N THR A 28 -25.45 -9.87 9.82
CA THR A 28 -25.25 -9.11 8.58
C THR A 28 -25.54 -9.96 7.35
N PRO A 29 -26.18 -9.42 6.30
CA PRO A 29 -26.44 -10.18 5.08
C PRO A 29 -25.14 -10.58 4.36
N ILE A 30 -24.79 -11.87 4.40
CA ILE A 30 -23.67 -12.44 3.63
C ILE A 30 -24.24 -13.28 2.50
N GLN A 31 -24.41 -12.66 1.32
CA GLN A 31 -24.85 -13.33 0.10
C GLN A 31 -23.95 -14.53 -0.24
N ASP A 32 -24.50 -15.54 -0.91
CA ASP A 32 -23.72 -16.73 -1.31
C ASP A 32 -22.54 -16.39 -2.22
N THR A 33 -22.66 -15.34 -3.03
CA THR A 33 -21.57 -14.81 -3.85
C THR A 33 -20.42 -14.27 -3.01
N VAL A 34 -20.72 -13.56 -1.91
CA VAL A 34 -19.73 -13.03 -0.96
C VAL A 34 -19.09 -14.19 -0.20
N TYR A 35 -19.89 -15.12 0.31
CA TYR A 35 -19.42 -16.33 0.97
C TYR A 35 -18.45 -17.11 0.07
N ALA A 36 -18.85 -17.40 -1.17
CA ALA A 36 -18.02 -18.10 -2.13
C ALA A 36 -16.73 -17.34 -2.46
N THR A 37 -16.79 -16.00 -2.52
CA THR A 37 -15.62 -15.14 -2.75
C THR A 37 -14.63 -15.23 -1.58
N ILE A 38 -15.11 -15.16 -0.34
CA ILE A 38 -14.26 -15.31 0.86
C ILE A 38 -13.59 -16.69 0.86
N MET A 39 -14.37 -17.75 0.64
CA MET A 39 -13.83 -19.11 0.58
C MET A 39 -12.82 -19.30 -0.55
N HIS A 40 -13.08 -18.69 -1.72
CA HIS A 40 -12.14 -18.72 -2.84
C HIS A 40 -10.84 -17.95 -2.53
N ALA A 41 -10.93 -16.82 -1.82
CA ALA A 41 -9.78 -16.02 -1.41
C ALA A 41 -8.88 -16.75 -0.40
N ARG A 42 -9.30 -17.88 0.18
CA ARG A 42 -8.47 -18.76 1.03
C ARG A 42 -7.65 -19.77 0.24
N LYS A 43 -7.76 -19.83 -1.08
CA LYS A 43 -6.84 -20.61 -1.91
C LYS A 43 -5.49 -19.90 -1.97
N SER A 44 -4.61 -20.20 -1.03
CA SER A 44 -3.29 -19.61 -0.95
C SER A 44 -2.35 -20.32 -1.92
N LEU A 45 -1.81 -19.56 -2.87
CA LEU A 45 -0.90 -20.05 -3.90
C LEU A 45 0.39 -19.24 -3.80
N LEU A 46 1.38 -19.80 -3.12
CA LEU A 46 2.76 -19.34 -3.19
C LEU A 46 3.46 -20.11 -4.32
N TYR A 47 4.35 -19.48 -5.08
CA TYR A 47 5.11 -20.15 -6.13
C TYR A 47 6.60 -19.93 -5.91
N ASP A 48 7.42 -20.96 -6.11
CA ASP A 48 8.87 -20.79 -6.15
C ASP A 48 9.35 -20.17 -7.48
N LEU A 49 10.66 -19.99 -7.58
CA LEU A 49 11.32 -19.43 -8.75
C LEU A 49 11.18 -20.33 -9.99
N GLU A 50 10.89 -21.61 -9.80
CA GLU A 50 10.63 -22.58 -10.86
C GLU A 50 9.14 -22.67 -11.22
N GLY A 51 8.27 -21.91 -10.56
CA GLY A 51 6.83 -21.87 -10.81
C GLY A 51 6.06 -23.03 -10.20
N ARG A 52 6.63 -23.76 -9.24
CA ARG A 52 5.94 -24.83 -8.51
C ARG A 52 5.11 -24.23 -7.36
N PRO A 53 3.85 -24.66 -7.18
CA PRO A 53 3.01 -24.14 -6.11
C PRO A 53 3.44 -24.72 -4.75
N TRP A 54 3.67 -23.84 -3.80
CA TRP A 54 3.82 -24.11 -2.38
C TRP A 54 2.44 -24.04 -1.73
N VAL A 55 1.93 -25.22 -1.39
CA VAL A 55 0.65 -25.38 -0.69
C VAL A 55 0.92 -25.87 0.73
N LYS A 56 0.04 -25.47 1.64
CA LYS A 56 0.11 -25.92 3.03
C LYS A 56 -0.01 -27.44 3.11
N LYS A 57 0.90 -28.04 3.87
CA LYS A 57 0.93 -29.49 4.12
C LYS A 57 -0.44 -29.96 4.65
N ALA A 58 -0.93 -31.08 4.14
CA ALA A 58 -2.22 -31.69 4.51
C ALA A 58 -3.50 -30.95 4.06
N THR A 59 -3.41 -30.04 3.08
CA THR A 59 -4.61 -29.45 2.44
C THR A 59 -4.77 -29.97 1.01
N THR A 60 -5.96 -30.42 0.64
CA THR A 60 -6.26 -30.92 -0.72
C THR A 60 -6.72 -29.81 -1.66
N ASP A 61 -7.18 -28.67 -1.14
CA ASP A 61 -7.77 -27.56 -1.90
C ASP A 61 -6.99 -26.24 -1.77
N ALA A 62 -5.76 -26.30 -1.28
CA ALA A 62 -4.88 -25.16 -1.00
C ALA A 62 -5.50 -24.11 -0.05
N PHE A 63 -6.45 -24.52 0.82
CA PHE A 63 -7.03 -23.65 1.83
C PHE A 63 -5.99 -23.21 2.86
N ASP A 64 -5.86 -21.90 3.05
CA ASP A 64 -5.05 -21.34 4.12
C ASP A 64 -5.57 -19.96 4.54
N VAL A 65 -5.34 -19.64 5.82
CA VAL A 65 -5.58 -18.33 6.40
C VAL A 65 -4.21 -17.81 6.80
N THR A 66 -3.62 -16.97 5.95
CA THR A 66 -2.23 -16.53 6.12
C THR A 66 -2.13 -15.37 7.09
N MET A 67 -1.17 -15.45 8.00
CA MET A 67 -0.78 -14.30 8.81
C MET A 67 -0.12 -13.24 7.90
N GLY A 68 -0.63 -12.01 7.94
CA GLY A 68 -0.20 -10.93 7.04
C GLY A 68 -0.88 -10.93 5.66
N GLY A 69 -1.83 -11.85 5.41
CA GLY A 69 -2.76 -11.74 4.29
C GLY A 69 -3.64 -10.49 4.41
N PHE A 70 -4.09 -9.95 3.27
CA PHE A 70 -4.82 -8.68 3.23
C PHE A 70 -6.09 -8.66 4.10
N ASP A 71 -6.74 -9.81 4.24
CA ASP A 71 -7.97 -10.04 5.00
C ASP A 71 -7.79 -11.11 6.10
N GLY A 72 -6.55 -11.54 6.36
CA GLY A 72 -6.25 -12.57 7.35
C GLY A 72 -6.60 -12.11 8.77
N ALA A 73 -6.45 -10.80 9.02
CA ALA A 73 -6.87 -10.18 10.26
C ALA A 73 -8.38 -10.38 10.46
N GLU A 74 -9.17 -9.89 9.54
CA GLU A 74 -10.64 -9.89 9.56
C GLU A 74 -11.21 -11.30 9.69
N VAL A 75 -10.63 -12.30 9.02
CA VAL A 75 -11.07 -13.69 9.14
C VAL A 75 -10.88 -14.23 10.55
N CYS A 76 -9.75 -13.97 11.18
CA CYS A 76 -9.51 -14.46 12.54
C CYS A 76 -10.26 -13.66 13.61
N GLU A 77 -10.59 -12.37 13.39
CA GLU A 77 -11.58 -11.67 14.23
C GLU A 77 -12.95 -12.34 14.15
N LEU A 78 -13.44 -12.62 12.94
CA LEU A 78 -14.73 -13.28 12.72
C LEU A 78 -14.79 -14.65 13.42
N VAL A 79 -13.74 -15.47 13.24
CA VAL A 79 -13.64 -16.78 13.89
C VAL A 79 -13.53 -16.63 15.41
N GLY A 80 -12.76 -15.65 15.89
CA GLY A 80 -12.64 -15.34 17.32
C GLY A 80 -13.98 -14.97 17.96
N LEU A 81 -14.78 -14.14 17.29
CA LEU A 81 -16.14 -13.78 17.73
C LEU A 81 -17.07 -15.00 17.77
N TYR A 82 -16.99 -15.88 16.77
CA TYR A 82 -17.75 -17.14 16.77
C TYR A 82 -17.34 -18.04 17.94
N ILE A 83 -16.04 -18.14 18.25
CA ILE A 83 -15.52 -18.90 19.40
C ILE A 83 -16.04 -18.28 20.70
N LEU A 84 -15.96 -16.96 20.87
CA LEU A 84 -16.48 -16.26 22.06
C LEU A 84 -17.98 -16.50 22.25
N HIS A 85 -18.76 -16.46 21.17
CA HIS A 85 -20.19 -16.80 21.23
C HIS A 85 -20.43 -18.20 21.79
N LYS A 86 -19.63 -19.20 21.39
CA LYS A 86 -19.72 -20.57 21.91
C LYS A 86 -19.16 -20.75 23.32
N LEU A 87 -18.15 -19.97 23.69
CA LEU A 87 -17.63 -19.96 25.06
C LEU A 87 -18.59 -19.24 26.03
N GLY A 88 -19.50 -18.41 25.53
CA GLY A 88 -20.60 -17.83 26.29
C GLY A 88 -21.48 -18.85 27.01
N ASP A 89 -21.52 -20.09 26.52
CA ASP A 89 -22.23 -21.21 27.16
C ASP A 89 -21.50 -21.73 28.43
N LEU A 90 -20.23 -21.35 28.61
CA LEU A 90 -19.36 -21.81 29.70
C LEU A 90 -19.03 -20.71 30.71
N ILE A 91 -18.80 -19.48 30.23
CA ILE A 91 -18.42 -18.31 31.01
C ILE A 91 -19.26 -17.13 30.53
N ASP A 92 -19.64 -16.24 31.45
CA ASP A 92 -20.32 -14.99 31.08
C ASP A 92 -19.51 -14.22 30.04
N SER A 93 -20.17 -13.76 28.98
CA SER A 93 -19.57 -12.93 27.93
C SER A 93 -18.84 -11.68 28.42
N HIS A 94 -19.19 -11.15 29.60
CA HIS A 94 -18.51 -10.00 30.22
C HIS A 94 -17.19 -10.38 30.90
N ASP A 95 -17.02 -11.66 31.20
CA ASP A 95 -15.87 -12.20 31.92
C ASP A 95 -14.90 -12.93 31.00
N ILE A 96 -15.09 -12.91 29.67
CA ILE A 96 -14.17 -13.51 28.70
C ILE A 96 -13.91 -12.59 27.51
N GLY A 97 -12.65 -12.51 27.10
CA GLY A 97 -12.20 -11.76 25.94
C GLY A 97 -11.15 -12.51 25.13
N LEU A 98 -11.09 -12.19 23.85
CA LEU A 98 -10.11 -12.73 22.91
C LEU A 98 -9.61 -11.60 22.02
N TYR A 99 -8.29 -11.45 21.94
CA TYR A 99 -7.61 -10.57 21.01
C TYR A 99 -6.73 -11.45 20.13
N ARG A 100 -7.18 -11.75 18.92
CA ARG A 100 -6.52 -12.73 18.06
C ARG A 100 -6.40 -14.09 18.77
N ASP A 101 -5.17 -14.56 18.94
CA ASP A 101 -4.76 -15.77 19.65
C ASP A 101 -4.76 -15.61 21.17
N ASP A 102 -4.58 -14.38 21.68
CA ASP A 102 -4.48 -14.07 23.11
C ASP A 102 -5.87 -13.97 23.77
N GLY A 103 -6.20 -14.96 24.61
CA GLY A 103 -7.44 -15.04 25.37
C GLY A 103 -7.30 -14.79 26.86
N LEU A 104 -8.28 -14.10 27.45
CA LEU A 104 -8.32 -13.79 28.88
C LEU A 104 -9.73 -14.03 29.43
N ALA A 105 -9.82 -14.69 30.58
CA ALA A 105 -11.08 -14.92 31.27
C ALA A 105 -10.98 -14.70 32.78
N VAL A 106 -12.02 -14.11 33.37
CA VAL A 106 -12.22 -13.95 34.81
C VAL A 106 -13.12 -15.09 35.29
N LEU A 107 -12.67 -15.83 36.30
CA LEU A 107 -13.45 -16.90 36.92
C LEU A 107 -13.84 -16.44 38.33
N ARG A 108 -15.04 -15.87 38.48
CA ARG A 108 -15.54 -15.36 39.77
C ARG A 108 -15.93 -16.51 40.68
N ASP A 109 -15.59 -16.41 41.96
CA ASP A 109 -16.02 -17.37 43.01
C ASP A 109 -15.64 -18.83 42.76
N HIS A 110 -14.60 -19.08 41.95
CA HIS A 110 -14.08 -20.42 41.72
C HIS A 110 -12.95 -20.74 42.70
N SER A 111 -13.08 -21.85 43.44
CA SER A 111 -11.95 -22.51 44.09
C SER A 111 -10.93 -23.00 43.06
N GLY A 112 -9.70 -23.30 43.49
CA GLY A 112 -8.66 -23.83 42.59
C GLY A 112 -9.12 -25.08 41.81
N SER A 113 -9.90 -25.95 42.45
CA SER A 113 -10.46 -27.15 41.80
C SER A 113 -11.53 -26.82 40.74
N GLN A 114 -12.40 -25.85 41.02
CA GLN A 114 -13.42 -25.38 40.07
C GLN A 114 -12.75 -24.68 38.88
N ALA A 115 -11.71 -23.88 39.14
CA ALA A 115 -10.96 -23.19 38.10
C ALA A 115 -10.26 -24.17 37.14
N ASP A 116 -9.64 -25.26 37.65
CA ASP A 116 -9.04 -26.28 36.78
C ASP A 116 -10.10 -27.08 35.99
N ARG A 117 -11.26 -27.39 36.60
CA ARG A 117 -12.39 -27.99 35.88
C ARG A 117 -12.87 -27.09 34.75
N MET A 118 -13.02 -25.79 34.99
CA MET A 118 -13.41 -24.83 33.95
C MET A 118 -12.36 -24.73 32.84
N ARG A 119 -11.07 -24.67 33.20
CA ARG A 119 -9.95 -24.71 32.24
C ARG A 119 -10.05 -25.93 31.31
N LYS A 120 -10.29 -27.12 31.86
CA LYS A 120 -10.48 -28.36 31.08
C LYS A 120 -11.68 -28.29 30.13
N ARG A 121 -12.81 -27.70 30.57
CA ARG A 121 -13.99 -27.49 29.71
C ARG A 121 -13.69 -26.56 28.54
N ILE A 122 -12.95 -25.48 28.78
CA ILE A 122 -12.53 -24.55 27.71
C ILE A 122 -11.60 -25.25 26.73
N VAL A 123 -10.59 -25.99 27.23
CA VAL A 123 -9.71 -26.79 26.36
C VAL A 123 -10.52 -27.75 25.49
N ALA A 124 -11.50 -28.45 26.08
CA ALA A 124 -12.39 -29.34 25.34
C ALA A 124 -13.22 -28.58 24.29
N ALA A 125 -13.73 -27.39 24.59
CA ALA A 125 -14.45 -26.55 23.64
C ALA A 125 -13.56 -26.16 22.45
N PHE A 126 -12.31 -25.74 22.67
CA PHE A 126 -11.36 -25.43 21.61
C PHE A 126 -11.05 -26.65 20.72
N HIS A 127 -10.96 -27.85 21.31
CA HIS A 127 -10.81 -29.08 20.53
C HIS A 127 -11.98 -29.31 19.56
N THR A 128 -13.22 -28.93 19.92
CA THR A 128 -14.37 -29.04 18.99
C THR A 128 -14.25 -28.12 17.77
N PHE A 129 -13.44 -27.07 17.85
CA PHE A 129 -13.12 -26.18 16.74
C PHE A 129 -11.90 -26.65 15.92
N GLY A 130 -11.25 -27.75 16.34
CA GLY A 130 -9.98 -28.19 15.76
C GLY A 130 -8.78 -27.33 16.17
N LEU A 131 -8.93 -26.52 17.22
CA LEU A 131 -7.89 -25.61 17.72
C LEU A 131 -7.23 -26.18 18.97
N LYS A 132 -5.95 -25.85 19.16
CA LYS A 132 -5.19 -26.16 20.38
C LYS A 132 -4.90 -24.86 21.11
N ILE A 133 -4.95 -24.92 22.45
CA ILE A 133 -4.63 -23.77 23.28
C ILE A 133 -3.62 -24.13 24.37
N THR A 134 -2.76 -23.18 24.73
CA THR A 134 -2.06 -23.20 26.01
C THR A 134 -2.92 -22.48 27.05
N THR A 135 -2.88 -22.91 28.31
CA THR A 135 -3.76 -22.36 29.36
C THR A 135 -3.05 -22.25 30.69
N GLN A 136 -3.35 -21.19 31.43
CA GLN A 136 -2.97 -21.05 32.83
C GLN A 136 -4.18 -20.52 33.62
N ALA A 137 -4.58 -21.26 34.66
CA ALA A 137 -5.73 -20.95 35.51
C ALA A 137 -5.30 -20.73 36.97
N ASN A 138 -6.22 -20.25 37.79
CA ASN A 138 -5.98 -19.94 39.21
C ASN A 138 -4.81 -18.95 39.45
N ILE A 139 -4.66 -17.98 38.55
CA ILE A 139 -3.68 -16.90 38.62
C ILE A 139 -4.41 -15.57 38.90
N LYS A 140 -3.77 -14.73 39.70
CA LYS A 140 -4.29 -13.41 40.08
C LYS A 140 -3.58 -12.25 39.38
N THR A 141 -2.41 -12.53 38.80
CA THR A 141 -1.61 -11.56 38.04
C THR A 141 -1.34 -12.17 36.68
N VAL A 142 -1.60 -11.42 35.60
CA VAL A 142 -1.50 -11.92 34.22
C VAL A 142 -0.84 -10.88 33.32
N ASN A 143 -0.05 -11.33 32.35
CA ASN A 143 0.43 -10.48 31.27
C ASN A 143 -0.51 -10.66 30.08
N TYR A 144 -1.12 -9.58 29.60
CA TYR A 144 -2.03 -9.59 28.47
C TYR A 144 -1.73 -8.39 27.57
N LEU A 145 -1.39 -8.65 26.31
CA LEU A 145 -0.90 -7.64 25.37
C LEU A 145 0.32 -6.87 25.93
N ASP A 146 0.21 -5.55 26.10
CA ASP A 146 1.24 -4.68 26.64
C ASP A 146 1.02 -4.27 28.10
N ALA A 147 0.16 -4.99 28.83
CA ALA A 147 -0.12 -4.74 30.25
C ALA A 147 0.04 -6.00 31.12
N THR A 148 0.55 -5.83 32.33
CA THR A 148 0.37 -6.77 33.43
C THR A 148 -0.80 -6.30 34.27
N LEU A 149 -1.81 -7.15 34.44
CA LEU A 149 -3.02 -6.89 35.21
C LEU A 149 -2.96 -7.66 36.54
N ASP A 150 -3.26 -7.01 37.66
CA ASP A 150 -3.27 -7.62 38.99
C ASP A 150 -4.63 -7.47 39.69
N LEU A 151 -5.30 -8.60 39.93
CA LEU A 151 -6.60 -8.65 40.58
C LEU A 151 -6.53 -8.43 42.11
N ARG A 152 -5.36 -8.57 42.74
CA ARG A 152 -5.20 -8.41 44.20
C ARG A 152 -5.21 -6.93 44.57
N THR A 153 -4.49 -6.13 43.79
CA THR A 153 -4.34 -4.68 43.99
C THR A 153 -5.32 -3.88 43.16
N GLY A 154 -5.89 -4.48 42.10
CA GLY A 154 -6.72 -3.76 41.13
C GLY A 154 -5.90 -2.84 40.21
N THR A 155 -4.59 -3.04 40.14
CA THR A 155 -3.67 -2.20 39.36
C THR A 155 -3.20 -2.90 38.07
N HIS A 156 -2.76 -2.11 37.12
CA HIS A 156 -2.14 -2.49 35.86
C HIS A 156 -0.82 -1.72 35.65
N ARG A 157 0.12 -2.38 34.99
CA ARG A 157 1.44 -1.81 34.65
C ARG A 157 1.88 -2.19 33.24
N PRO A 158 2.79 -1.43 32.60
CA PRO A 158 3.35 -1.81 31.32
C PRO A 158 4.02 -3.18 31.37
N PHE A 159 3.77 -4.01 30.36
CA PHE A 159 4.44 -5.31 30.17
C PHE A 159 5.29 -5.31 28.91
N ARG A 160 6.46 -5.96 29.01
CA ARG A 160 7.34 -6.25 27.88
C ARG A 160 7.78 -7.70 27.97
N LYS A 161 7.99 -8.33 26.81
CA LYS A 161 8.58 -9.66 26.76
C LYS A 161 10.02 -9.62 27.32
N PRO A 162 10.47 -10.66 28.04
CA PRO A 162 11.85 -10.74 28.49
C PRO A 162 12.82 -10.55 27.31
N ASN A 163 13.90 -9.81 27.53
CA ASN A 163 14.95 -9.49 26.55
C ASN A 163 14.53 -8.60 25.37
N ASP A 164 13.29 -8.09 25.34
CA ASP A 164 12.87 -7.12 24.33
C ASP A 164 13.23 -5.68 24.78
N GLN A 165 14.30 -5.14 24.20
CA GLN A 165 14.76 -3.77 24.46
C GLN A 165 14.08 -2.75 23.54
N PRO A 166 13.55 -1.63 24.06
CA PRO A 166 12.97 -0.60 23.21
C PRO A 166 14.01 -0.04 22.24
N THR A 167 13.64 0.14 20.99
CA THR A 167 14.45 0.89 20.03
C THR A 167 13.59 1.95 19.39
N TYR A 168 14.07 3.19 19.38
CA TYR A 168 13.35 4.32 18.80
C TYR A 168 14.06 4.88 17.59
N VAL A 169 13.29 5.62 16.80
CA VAL A 169 13.84 6.35 15.66
C VAL A 169 14.72 7.47 16.21
N HIS A 170 16.02 7.41 15.89
CA HIS A 170 17.00 8.41 16.34
C HIS A 170 16.58 9.83 15.96
N CYS A 171 16.80 10.81 16.86
CA CYS A 171 16.38 12.20 16.67
C CYS A 171 16.98 12.85 15.40
N LEU A 172 18.20 12.44 15.04
CA LEU A 172 18.92 12.83 13.82
C LEU A 172 18.55 12.02 12.57
N SER A 173 17.57 11.11 12.63
CA SER A 173 17.17 10.34 11.45
C SER A 173 16.55 11.23 10.35
N ASN A 174 16.54 10.73 9.11
CA ASN A 174 15.96 11.46 7.98
C ASN A 174 14.43 11.33 7.92
N HIS A 175 13.76 11.78 8.99
CA HIS A 175 12.30 11.81 9.13
C HIS A 175 11.79 13.23 9.28
N PRO A 176 10.51 13.49 8.94
CA PRO A 176 9.89 14.79 9.21
C PRO A 176 10.08 15.20 10.68
N PRO A 177 10.50 16.44 10.99
CA PRO A 177 10.85 16.83 12.36
C PRO A 177 9.69 16.68 13.36
N GLU A 178 8.45 16.84 12.91
CA GLU A 178 7.28 16.64 13.76
C GLU A 178 7.15 15.18 14.21
N VAL A 179 7.57 14.22 13.39
CA VAL A 179 7.54 12.80 13.76
C VAL A 179 8.54 12.53 14.87
N THR A 180 9.81 12.96 14.71
CA THR A 180 10.85 12.71 15.73
C THR A 180 10.56 13.45 17.03
N LYS A 181 10.12 14.72 16.97
CA LYS A 181 9.78 15.51 18.16
C LYS A 181 8.64 14.92 19.00
N ARG A 182 7.70 14.21 18.38
CA ARG A 182 6.54 13.62 19.06
C ARG A 182 6.81 12.28 19.72
N ILE A 183 7.96 11.65 19.44
CA ILE A 183 8.28 10.32 19.95
C ILE A 183 8.31 10.29 21.49
N PRO A 184 9.07 11.16 22.20
CA PRO A 184 9.10 11.15 23.66
C PRO A 184 7.71 11.34 24.29
N GLU A 185 6.97 12.35 23.82
CA GLU A 185 5.59 12.62 24.29
C GLU A 185 4.66 11.42 24.06
N SER A 186 4.73 10.78 22.89
CA SER A 186 3.89 9.63 22.56
C SER A 186 4.22 8.41 23.43
N ILE A 187 5.49 8.20 23.77
CA ILE A 187 5.91 7.11 24.65
C ILE A 187 5.45 7.41 26.07
N GLY A 188 5.72 8.61 26.59
CA GLY A 188 5.30 9.02 27.93
C GLY A 188 3.80 8.88 28.15
N ASN A 189 2.99 9.31 27.18
CA ASN A 189 1.55 9.12 27.21
C ASN A 189 1.14 7.64 27.21
N ARG A 190 1.81 6.80 26.40
CA ARG A 190 1.53 5.35 26.38
C ARG A 190 1.85 4.70 27.71
N ILE A 191 3.03 4.95 28.28
CA ILE A 191 3.44 4.36 29.56
C ILE A 191 2.53 4.87 30.68
N SER A 192 2.19 6.16 30.69
CA SER A 192 1.23 6.71 31.66
C SER A 192 -0.14 6.05 31.56
N THR A 193 -0.62 5.72 30.35
CA THR A 193 -1.90 5.03 30.15
C THR A 193 -1.86 3.59 30.69
N LEU A 194 -0.72 2.93 30.54
CA LEU A 194 -0.48 1.55 30.98
C LEU A 194 -0.15 1.44 32.47
N SER A 195 0.08 2.55 33.17
CA SER A 195 0.37 2.59 34.60
C SER A 195 -0.83 3.09 35.39
N SER A 196 -1.29 2.35 36.41
CA SER A 196 -2.42 2.81 37.25
C SER A 196 -2.12 4.06 38.07
N ASN A 197 -0.84 4.32 38.37
CA ASN A 197 -0.40 5.44 39.20
C ASN A 197 1.03 5.86 38.83
N GLU A 198 1.48 6.95 39.44
CA GLU A 198 2.81 7.54 39.24
C GLU A 198 3.94 6.59 39.66
N GLU A 199 3.80 5.91 40.81
CA GLU A 199 4.81 4.96 41.29
C GLU A 199 5.06 3.81 40.28
N ILE A 200 4.00 3.26 39.69
CA ILE A 200 4.12 2.21 38.66
C ILE A 200 4.78 2.79 37.40
N PHE A 201 4.47 4.03 37.03
CA PHE A 201 5.11 4.71 35.92
C PHE A 201 6.60 4.92 36.17
N ASP A 202 6.98 5.44 37.33
CA ASP A 202 8.38 5.73 37.69
C ASP A 202 9.23 4.45 37.72
N ASN A 203 8.64 3.34 38.14
CA ASN A 203 9.31 2.03 38.07
C ASN A 203 9.51 1.52 36.63
N ALA A 204 8.60 1.87 35.71
CA ALA A 204 8.66 1.44 34.32
C ALA A 204 9.47 2.40 33.42
N ALA A 205 9.51 3.70 33.73
CA ALA A 205 10.10 4.74 32.91
C ALA A 205 11.60 4.56 32.57
N PRO A 206 12.48 4.04 33.46
CA PRO A 206 13.93 3.99 33.22
C PRO A 206 14.32 3.31 31.91
N ILE A 207 13.77 2.14 31.61
CA ILE A 207 14.09 1.41 30.37
C ILE A 207 13.74 2.20 29.10
N TYR A 208 12.67 3.00 29.15
CA TYR A 208 12.22 3.81 28.04
C TYR A 208 13.03 5.11 27.93
N ASN A 209 13.38 5.72 29.06
CA ASN A 209 14.28 6.88 29.11
C ASN A 209 15.67 6.53 28.56
N ASP A 210 16.20 5.36 28.88
CA ASP A 210 17.50 4.92 28.39
C ASP A 210 17.47 4.66 26.88
N ALA A 211 16.44 3.98 26.37
CA ALA A 211 16.29 3.80 24.92
C ALA A 211 16.05 5.12 24.16
N LEU A 212 15.40 6.10 24.79
CA LEU A 212 15.26 7.46 24.25
C LEU A 212 16.61 8.17 24.20
N ARG A 213 17.42 8.04 25.25
CA ARG A 213 18.78 8.59 25.33
C ARG A 213 19.70 7.98 24.28
N ASP A 214 19.64 6.66 24.09
CA ASP A 214 20.36 5.94 23.03
C ASP A 214 19.93 6.40 21.62
N SER A 215 18.70 6.88 21.51
CA SER A 215 18.15 7.46 20.29
C SER A 215 18.40 8.98 20.16
N GLY A 216 19.19 9.57 21.06
CA GLY A 216 19.60 10.98 21.04
C GLY A 216 18.56 11.98 21.55
N TYR A 217 17.52 11.53 22.27
CA TYR A 217 16.56 12.42 22.92
C TYR A 217 17.06 12.82 24.32
N THR A 218 16.79 14.06 24.72
CA THR A 218 17.15 14.60 26.04
C THR A 218 15.97 14.68 27.00
N ASP A 219 14.76 14.45 26.49
CA ASP A 219 13.54 14.55 27.27
C ASP A 219 13.43 13.37 28.24
N HIS A 220 13.08 13.66 29.49
CA HIS A 220 12.66 12.66 30.46
C HIS A 220 11.16 12.45 30.36
N LEU A 221 10.73 11.19 30.40
CA LEU A 221 9.32 10.85 30.46
C LEU A 221 8.73 11.33 31.78
N VAL A 222 7.58 12.00 31.71
CA VAL A 222 6.83 12.51 32.86
C VAL A 222 5.49 11.81 32.92
N TYR A 223 5.07 11.42 34.12
CA TYR A 223 3.76 10.81 34.32
C TYR A 223 2.65 11.82 33.98
N ASN A 224 1.70 11.40 33.18
CA ASN A 224 0.55 12.21 32.82
C ASN A 224 -0.73 11.51 33.26
N ASN A 225 -1.37 12.05 34.29
CA ASN A 225 -2.64 11.55 34.79
C ASN A 225 -3.75 11.84 33.76
N SER A 226 -3.95 10.89 32.85
CA SER A 226 -4.94 10.95 31.78
C SER A 226 -6.39 11.08 32.30
N THR A 227 -6.62 10.76 33.59
CA THR A 227 -7.87 10.98 34.32
C THR A 227 -8.20 12.45 34.57
N GLU A 228 -7.22 13.36 34.69
CA GLU A 228 -7.51 14.80 34.89
C GLU A 228 -7.67 15.56 33.56
N SER A 229 -6.94 15.17 32.52
CA SER A 229 -6.97 15.84 31.21
C SER A 229 -8.19 15.48 30.33
N SER A 230 -9.09 14.63 30.84
CA SER A 230 -10.35 14.23 30.19
C SER A 230 -11.57 15.10 30.57
N LYS A 231 -11.42 16.11 31.44
CA LYS A 231 -12.36 17.26 31.53
C LYS A 231 -12.24 18.18 30.29
N LYS A 232 -12.20 17.62 29.09
CA LYS A 232 -12.30 18.40 27.85
C LYS A 232 -13.77 18.72 27.65
N GLN A 233 -14.09 20.00 27.84
CA GLN A 233 -15.27 20.71 27.33
C GLN A 233 -15.86 20.03 26.09
N PRO A 234 -17.20 19.92 25.96
CA PRO A 234 -17.84 19.21 24.85
C PRO A 234 -17.24 19.71 23.53
N ARG A 235 -16.49 18.83 22.85
CA ARG A 235 -15.84 19.15 21.58
C ARG A 235 -16.93 19.58 20.61
N LYS A 236 -17.00 20.89 20.30
CA LYS A 236 -17.84 21.42 19.23
C LYS A 236 -17.65 20.52 18.01
N LYS A 237 -18.75 19.98 17.46
CA LYS A 237 -18.70 19.08 16.30
C LYS A 237 -17.77 19.68 15.26
N PRO A 238 -16.64 19.03 14.93
CA PRO A 238 -15.67 19.62 14.03
C PRO A 238 -16.35 19.82 12.68
N ARG A 239 -16.35 21.06 12.19
CA ARG A 239 -16.83 21.34 10.83
C ARG A 239 -16.05 20.45 9.86
N THR A 240 -16.76 19.57 9.16
CA THR A 240 -16.20 18.73 8.11
C THR A 240 -15.76 19.66 6.96
N ARG A 241 -14.44 19.88 6.85
CA ARG A 241 -13.86 20.60 5.73
C ARG A 241 -13.25 19.58 4.78
N ASN A 242 -13.45 19.79 3.48
CA ASN A 242 -12.73 19.05 2.46
C ASN A 242 -11.27 19.51 2.47
N ILE A 243 -10.42 18.77 3.18
CA ILE A 243 -8.99 19.05 3.26
C ILE A 243 -8.26 18.34 2.11
N ILE A 244 -7.45 19.10 1.39
CA ILE A 244 -6.50 18.57 0.40
C ILE A 244 -5.13 18.51 1.07
N TRP A 245 -4.54 17.33 1.11
CA TRP A 245 -3.19 17.14 1.65
C TRP A 245 -2.16 17.21 0.52
N PHE A 246 -1.26 18.18 0.63
CA PHE A 246 0.01 18.16 -0.10
C PHE A 246 1.00 17.36 0.75
N ASN A 247 1.48 16.23 0.21
CA ASN A 247 2.28 15.25 0.96
C ASN A 247 3.63 14.96 0.29
N PRO A 248 4.49 15.99 0.08
CA PRO A 248 5.78 15.80 -0.57
C PRO A 248 6.69 14.83 0.21
N PRO A 249 7.64 14.17 -0.47
CA PRO A 249 8.66 13.39 0.23
C PRO A 249 9.53 14.30 1.09
N TYR A 250 9.83 13.86 2.30
CA TYR A 250 10.77 14.54 3.18
C TYR A 250 12.21 14.11 2.91
N SER A 251 13.13 15.05 2.94
CA SER A 251 14.56 14.77 3.01
C SER A 251 15.30 15.91 3.70
N ARG A 252 16.11 15.57 4.69
CA ARG A 252 17.01 16.48 5.41
C ARG A 252 18.04 17.14 4.48
N ASN A 253 18.29 16.56 3.31
CA ASN A 253 19.19 17.13 2.29
C ASN A 253 18.55 18.29 1.51
N VAL A 254 17.23 18.46 1.60
CA VAL A 254 16.54 19.55 0.93
C VAL A 254 16.65 20.81 1.80
N LYS A 255 17.55 21.72 1.40
CA LYS A 255 17.76 23.00 2.10
C LYS A 255 16.58 23.97 1.96
N SER A 256 15.82 23.83 0.86
CA SER A 256 14.68 24.69 0.55
C SER A 256 13.48 24.38 1.45
N ASN A 257 12.84 25.40 2.02
CA ASN A 257 11.58 25.20 2.73
C ASN A 257 10.44 24.98 1.70
N VAL A 258 10.28 23.72 1.27
CA VAL A 258 9.29 23.29 0.27
C VAL A 258 7.88 23.70 0.66
N GLY A 259 7.51 23.53 1.93
CA GLY A 259 6.21 23.95 2.44
C GLY A 259 5.94 25.44 2.24
N LYS A 260 6.88 26.29 2.65
CA LYS A 260 6.79 27.75 2.49
C LYS A 260 6.70 28.14 1.02
N LEU A 261 7.52 27.55 0.16
CA LEU A 261 7.48 27.79 -1.29
C LEU A 261 6.14 27.38 -1.90
N PHE A 262 5.63 26.21 -1.54
CA PHE A 262 4.35 25.71 -2.01
C PHE A 262 3.19 26.64 -1.60
N PHE A 263 3.13 27.08 -0.34
CA PHE A 263 2.10 28.01 0.11
C PHE A 263 2.22 29.40 -0.53
N ARG A 264 3.43 29.87 -0.86
CA ARG A 264 3.61 31.09 -1.67
C ARG A 264 3.05 30.92 -3.08
N LEU A 265 3.29 29.78 -3.72
CA LEU A 265 2.72 29.49 -5.04
C LEU A 265 1.19 29.41 -4.99
N LEU A 266 0.64 28.80 -3.95
CA LEU A 266 -0.82 28.79 -3.73
C LEU A 266 -1.38 30.21 -3.64
N ALA A 267 -0.75 31.07 -2.83
CA ALA A 267 -1.20 32.46 -2.68
C ALA A 267 -1.07 33.26 -3.99
N LYS A 268 0.03 33.05 -4.74
CA LYS A 268 0.31 33.73 -6.01
C LYS A 268 -0.69 33.34 -7.12
N HIS A 269 -0.95 32.04 -7.27
CA HIS A 269 -1.74 31.53 -8.41
C HIS A 269 -3.23 31.40 -8.10
N PHE A 270 -3.60 31.33 -6.81
CA PHE A 270 -5.00 31.27 -6.36
C PHE A 270 -5.32 32.39 -5.36
N PRO A 271 -5.21 33.67 -5.75
CA PRO A 271 -5.63 34.80 -4.91
C PRO A 271 -7.15 34.78 -4.69
N LYS A 272 -7.66 35.58 -3.74
CA LYS A 272 -9.09 35.58 -3.35
C LYS A 272 -10.09 35.71 -4.52
N GLY A 273 -9.73 36.45 -5.57
CA GLY A 273 -10.55 36.62 -6.77
C GLY A 273 -10.52 35.44 -7.76
N ASN A 274 -9.62 34.47 -7.59
CA ASN A 274 -9.53 33.31 -8.46
C ASN A 274 -10.71 32.36 -8.21
N LYS A 275 -11.34 31.86 -9.29
CA LYS A 275 -12.47 30.91 -9.26
C LYS A 275 -12.19 29.67 -8.40
N LEU A 276 -10.94 29.23 -8.34
CA LEU A 276 -10.47 28.06 -7.60
C LEU A 276 -9.97 28.37 -6.17
N HIS A 277 -9.96 29.62 -5.73
CA HIS A 277 -9.52 30.00 -4.38
C HIS A 277 -10.30 29.29 -3.28
N LYS A 278 -11.61 29.05 -3.50
CA LYS A 278 -12.46 28.29 -2.56
C LYS A 278 -11.94 26.87 -2.28
N ILE A 279 -11.17 26.31 -3.21
CA ILE A 279 -10.58 24.96 -3.12
C ILE A 279 -9.12 25.07 -2.67
N PHE A 280 -8.32 25.88 -3.37
CA PHE A 280 -6.88 26.01 -3.16
C PHE A 280 -6.54 27.25 -2.33
N ASN A 281 -6.64 27.11 -1.01
CA ASN A 281 -6.25 28.15 -0.05
C ASN A 281 -5.62 27.53 1.21
N LYS A 282 -5.02 28.36 2.08
CA LYS A 282 -4.35 27.93 3.32
C LYS A 282 -5.27 27.22 4.35
N ASN A 283 -6.58 27.41 4.24
CA ASN A 283 -7.54 26.78 5.13
C ASN A 283 -7.85 25.35 4.69
N ASN A 284 -7.91 25.12 3.37
CA ASN A 284 -8.32 23.84 2.78
C ASN A 284 -7.14 22.97 2.35
N VAL A 285 -5.99 23.57 2.02
CA VAL A 285 -4.77 22.81 1.69
C VAL A 285 -3.87 22.72 2.91
N LYS A 286 -3.51 21.50 3.30
CA LYS A 286 -2.60 21.21 4.40
C LYS A 286 -1.34 20.54 3.88
N LEU A 287 -0.24 20.80 4.57
CA LEU A 287 1.05 20.18 4.30
C LEU A 287 1.28 19.08 5.33
N SER A 288 1.62 17.91 4.84
CA SER A 288 2.27 16.87 5.61
C SER A 288 3.49 16.41 4.81
N TYR A 289 4.39 15.67 5.43
CA TYR A 289 5.47 15.03 4.70
C TYR A 289 5.25 13.53 4.67
N SER A 290 5.60 12.90 3.56
CA SER A 290 5.76 11.45 3.49
C SER A 290 7.20 11.07 3.79
N CYS A 291 7.39 9.99 4.55
CA CYS A 291 8.70 9.37 4.68
C CYS A 291 9.12 8.80 3.32
N MET A 292 10.39 8.99 2.94
CA MET A 292 10.92 8.32 1.76
C MET A 292 10.98 6.81 2.01
N GLY A 293 10.83 6.03 0.94
CA GLY A 293 11.03 4.58 1.02
C GLY A 293 12.44 4.26 1.53
N ASN A 294 12.58 3.14 2.23
CA ASN A 294 13.85 2.67 2.77
C ASN A 294 14.92 2.65 1.65
N MET A 295 16.01 3.43 1.84
CA MET A 295 17.07 3.54 0.84
C MET A 295 17.70 2.19 0.52
N ARG A 296 17.86 1.30 1.51
CA ARG A 296 18.32 -0.09 1.29
C ARG A 296 17.35 -0.84 0.36
N SER A 297 16.05 -0.68 0.54
CA SER A 297 15.05 -1.31 -0.34
C SER A 297 15.13 -0.76 -1.77
N ILE A 298 15.32 0.56 -1.93
CA ILE A 298 15.50 1.20 -3.25
C ILE A 298 16.78 0.68 -3.92
N ILE A 299 17.90 0.66 -3.20
CA ILE A 299 19.19 0.14 -3.68
C ILE A 299 19.06 -1.34 -4.05
N ASN A 300 18.50 -2.17 -3.16
CA ASN A 300 18.29 -3.60 -3.43
C ASN A 300 17.42 -3.81 -4.67
N SER A 301 16.32 -3.06 -4.81
CA SER A 301 15.46 -3.15 -5.99
C SER A 301 16.19 -2.73 -7.27
N HIS A 302 17.03 -1.69 -7.19
CA HIS A 302 17.85 -1.24 -8.31
C HIS A 302 18.90 -2.28 -8.69
N ASN A 303 19.64 -2.79 -7.72
CA ASN A 303 20.66 -3.82 -7.90
C ASN A 303 20.05 -5.09 -8.47
N ASN A 304 18.93 -5.57 -7.91
CA ASN A 304 18.21 -6.72 -8.43
C ASN A 304 17.77 -6.52 -9.89
N ARG A 305 17.39 -5.29 -10.27
CA ARG A 305 17.07 -4.95 -11.66
C ARG A 305 18.31 -4.99 -12.56
N LEU A 306 19.45 -4.45 -12.13
CA LEU A 306 20.70 -4.52 -12.90
C LEU A 306 21.17 -5.97 -13.04
N LEU A 307 21.10 -6.75 -11.97
CA LEU A 307 21.47 -8.17 -11.96
C LEU A 307 20.52 -9.00 -12.84
N SER A 308 19.22 -8.71 -12.85
CA SER A 308 18.27 -9.39 -13.74
C SER A 308 18.40 -8.97 -15.21
N GLN A 309 18.78 -7.71 -15.47
CA GLN A 309 19.18 -7.27 -16.81
C GLN A 309 20.44 -8.01 -17.29
N ASN A 310 21.40 -8.24 -16.39
CA ASN A 310 22.61 -9.01 -16.71
C ASN A 310 22.34 -10.51 -16.89
N LYS A 311 21.32 -11.07 -16.21
CA LYS A 311 20.87 -12.46 -16.42
C LYS A 311 20.04 -12.65 -17.70
N LEU A 312 19.58 -11.58 -18.35
CA LEU A 312 18.93 -11.61 -19.66
C LEU A 312 19.97 -11.49 -20.80
N ARG A 313 20.93 -12.41 -20.86
CA ARG A 313 21.64 -12.83 -22.08
C ARG A 313 22.36 -14.14 -21.75
N PRO A 314 22.10 -15.24 -22.50
CA PRO A 314 21.91 -15.24 -23.94
C PRO A 314 20.52 -15.75 -24.35
N GLN A 315 19.61 -14.85 -24.73
CA GLN A 315 18.49 -15.28 -25.58
C GLN A 315 19.02 -15.38 -27.01
N LEU A 316 18.85 -16.55 -27.63
CA LEU A 316 19.14 -16.83 -29.03
C LEU A 316 18.86 -15.61 -29.90
N ALA A 317 19.78 -15.27 -30.80
CA ALA A 317 19.74 -14.13 -31.71
C ALA A 317 18.31 -13.76 -32.17
N GLN A 318 17.63 -12.92 -31.40
CA GLN A 318 16.29 -12.48 -31.73
C GLN A 318 16.37 -11.67 -33.01
N ARG A 319 15.58 -12.05 -34.00
CA ARG A 319 15.49 -11.32 -35.27
C ARG A 319 15.03 -9.89 -34.98
N ILE A 320 15.93 -8.91 -35.14
CA ILE A 320 15.67 -7.47 -34.89
C ILE A 320 14.95 -6.76 -36.04
N CYS A 321 14.87 -7.39 -37.22
CA CYS A 321 14.13 -6.89 -38.37
C CYS A 321 13.63 -8.02 -39.28
N ASN A 322 12.41 -7.84 -39.79
CA ASN A 322 11.78 -8.73 -40.78
C ASN A 322 11.29 -7.97 -42.03
N CYS A 323 11.91 -6.85 -42.39
CA CYS A 323 11.63 -6.19 -43.67
C CYS A 323 12.15 -7.03 -44.83
N ARG A 324 11.42 -7.07 -45.96
CA ARG A 324 11.83 -7.75 -47.20
C ARG A 324 13.10 -7.14 -47.76
N VAL A 325 13.16 -5.80 -47.81
CA VAL A 325 14.35 -5.01 -48.11
C VAL A 325 14.83 -4.36 -46.81
N LYS A 326 16.02 -4.75 -46.34
CA LYS A 326 16.55 -4.29 -45.04
C LYS A 326 16.93 -2.80 -45.04
N LEU A 327 17.34 -2.25 -46.19
CA LEU A 327 17.69 -0.84 -46.37
C LEU A 327 16.47 0.08 -46.17
N ASN A 328 15.28 -0.35 -46.60
CA ASN A 328 14.04 0.44 -46.48
C ASN A 328 13.40 0.33 -45.07
N CYS A 329 14.17 -0.10 -44.07
CA CYS A 329 13.66 -0.22 -42.72
C CYS A 329 13.58 1.18 -42.09
N PRO A 330 12.42 1.61 -41.57
CA PRO A 330 12.27 2.96 -41.02
C PRO A 330 13.13 3.21 -39.78
N LEU A 331 13.65 2.15 -39.13
CA LEU A 331 14.57 2.23 -38.00
C LEU A 331 15.87 1.47 -38.29
N ASN A 332 16.45 1.60 -39.49
CA ASN A 332 17.78 1.08 -39.83
C ASN A 332 18.04 -0.36 -39.38
N ARG A 333 17.17 -1.29 -39.82
CA ARG A 333 17.20 -2.73 -39.50
C ARG A 333 16.80 -3.07 -38.05
N ASN A 334 16.06 -2.20 -37.36
CA ASN A 334 15.63 -2.40 -35.97
C ASN A 334 14.11 -2.26 -35.76
N CYS A 335 13.29 -2.48 -36.79
CA CYS A 335 11.84 -2.24 -36.74
C CYS A 335 11.04 -3.19 -35.84
N LEU A 336 11.63 -4.28 -35.33
CA LEU A 336 10.95 -5.20 -34.40
C LEU A 336 11.07 -4.77 -32.93
N VAL A 337 11.74 -3.66 -32.66
CA VAL A 337 11.80 -3.06 -31.33
C VAL A 337 10.39 -2.78 -30.79
N SER A 338 10.15 -3.16 -29.55
CA SER A 338 8.86 -3.02 -28.86
C SER A 338 9.01 -2.18 -27.60
N SER A 339 7.89 -1.67 -27.07
CA SER A 339 7.86 -0.82 -25.86
C SER A 339 8.75 0.42 -25.97
N VAL A 340 8.62 1.18 -27.07
CA VAL A 340 9.45 2.36 -27.35
C VAL A 340 8.62 3.64 -27.47
N ILE A 341 9.26 4.75 -27.12
CA ILE A 341 8.87 6.09 -27.53
C ILE A 341 9.71 6.43 -28.76
N TYR A 342 9.05 6.78 -29.86
CA TYR A 342 9.69 7.15 -31.12
C TYR A 342 9.42 8.61 -31.46
N ARG A 343 10.29 9.17 -32.31
CA ARG A 343 10.12 10.46 -32.95
C ARG A 343 9.99 10.26 -34.46
N ALA A 344 9.12 11.05 -35.08
CA ALA A 344 9.02 11.19 -36.51
C ALA A 344 9.34 12.65 -36.86
N ASP A 345 10.38 12.87 -37.63
CA ASP A 345 10.79 14.20 -38.09
C ASP A 345 10.35 14.35 -39.55
N VAL A 346 9.50 15.34 -39.83
CA VAL A 346 8.95 15.64 -41.16
C VAL A 346 9.64 16.89 -41.68
N THR A 347 10.42 16.75 -42.75
CA THR A 347 11.15 17.85 -43.38
C THR A 347 10.45 18.27 -44.67
N THR A 348 10.23 19.56 -44.84
CA THR A 348 9.62 20.19 -46.02
C THR A 348 10.44 21.43 -46.37
N GLY A 349 11.27 21.37 -47.40
CA GLY A 349 12.29 22.41 -47.65
C GLY A 349 13.23 22.53 -46.45
N ASP A 350 13.36 23.74 -45.91
CA ASP A 350 14.21 24.05 -44.75
C ASP A 350 13.51 23.88 -43.39
N GLU A 351 12.21 23.57 -43.37
CA GLU A 351 11.46 23.39 -42.12
C GLU A 351 11.39 21.91 -41.72
N THR A 352 11.71 21.61 -40.46
CA THR A 352 11.48 20.29 -39.85
C THR A 352 10.50 20.37 -38.68
N LYS A 353 9.42 19.58 -38.75
CA LYS A 353 8.45 19.43 -37.66
C LYS A 353 8.55 18.04 -37.05
N SER A 354 8.52 17.94 -35.73
CA SER A 354 8.66 16.66 -35.03
C SER A 354 7.33 16.18 -34.46
N TYR A 355 7.12 14.87 -34.44
CA TYR A 355 6.04 14.19 -33.73
C TYR A 355 6.61 13.12 -32.81
N ILE A 356 6.12 13.05 -31.58
CA ILE A 356 6.48 12.02 -30.61
C ILE A 356 5.29 11.08 -30.42
N GLY A 357 5.56 9.77 -30.44
CA GLY A 357 4.53 8.76 -30.15
C GLY A 357 5.12 7.52 -29.48
N LEU A 358 4.24 6.63 -29.02
CA LEU A 358 4.62 5.34 -28.43
C LEU A 358 4.25 4.13 -29.28
N SER A 359 4.95 3.01 -29.06
CA SER A 359 4.61 1.68 -29.58
C SER A 359 4.81 0.62 -28.50
N SER A 360 3.73 -0.03 -28.07
CA SER A 360 3.79 -1.17 -27.13
C SER A 360 4.32 -2.43 -27.80
N GLY A 361 3.78 -2.77 -28.99
CA GLY A 361 4.28 -3.86 -29.82
C GLY A 361 5.40 -3.44 -30.77
N PRO A 362 5.78 -4.29 -31.72
CA PRO A 362 6.84 -4.01 -32.69
C PRO A 362 6.59 -2.70 -33.45
N PHE A 363 7.59 -1.82 -33.51
CA PHE A 363 7.49 -0.53 -34.19
C PHE A 363 7.02 -0.66 -35.64
N LYS A 364 7.39 -1.73 -36.35
CA LYS A 364 6.93 -2.01 -37.71
C LYS A 364 5.40 -1.99 -37.84
N GLN A 365 4.68 -2.53 -36.85
CA GLN A 365 3.21 -2.51 -36.85
C GLN A 365 2.69 -1.08 -36.71
N ARG A 366 3.31 -0.29 -35.83
CA ARG A 366 2.97 1.12 -35.66
C ARG A 366 3.29 1.95 -36.91
N TYR A 367 4.43 1.71 -37.55
CA TYR A 367 4.81 2.32 -38.82
C TYR A 367 3.83 1.95 -39.95
N SER A 368 3.36 0.70 -40.00
CA SER A 368 2.33 0.28 -40.95
C SER A 368 1.02 1.04 -40.75
N ASN A 369 0.61 1.27 -39.49
CA ASN A 369 -0.58 2.07 -39.18
C ASN A 369 -0.43 3.54 -39.63
N HIS A 370 0.74 4.14 -39.40
CA HIS A 370 1.04 5.48 -39.94
C HIS A 370 1.04 5.50 -41.47
N SER A 371 1.69 4.51 -42.11
CA SER A 371 1.69 4.38 -43.57
C SER A 371 0.27 4.27 -44.14
N LYS A 372 -0.60 3.51 -43.45
CA LYS A 372 -2.02 3.39 -43.79
C LYS A 372 -2.73 4.74 -43.67
N SER A 373 -2.51 5.48 -42.58
CA SER A 373 -3.17 6.78 -42.37
C SER A 373 -2.69 7.85 -43.34
N PHE A 374 -1.46 7.75 -43.85
CA PHE A 374 -0.96 8.64 -44.90
C PHE A 374 -1.51 8.30 -46.29
N ARG A 375 -1.97 7.06 -46.54
CA ARG A 375 -2.50 6.64 -47.85
C ARG A 375 -3.98 6.89 -48.02
N HIS A 376 -4.78 6.74 -46.97
CA HIS A 376 -6.23 6.85 -47.06
C HIS A 376 -6.75 8.03 -46.23
N GLU A 377 -7.43 8.96 -46.90
CA GLU A 377 -7.88 10.24 -46.32
C GLU A 377 -8.81 10.07 -45.12
N ARG A 378 -9.63 9.01 -45.09
CA ARG A 378 -10.52 8.70 -43.96
C ARG A 378 -9.80 8.59 -42.60
N TYR A 379 -8.49 8.37 -42.60
CA TYR A 379 -7.67 8.27 -41.40
C TYR A 379 -6.80 9.51 -41.13
N GLU A 380 -7.04 10.64 -41.83
CA GLU A 380 -6.22 11.85 -41.70
C GLU A 380 -6.15 12.34 -40.24
N LYS A 381 -7.23 12.15 -39.46
CA LYS A 381 -7.36 12.64 -38.08
C LYS A 381 -6.92 11.64 -37.01
N GLU A 382 -6.31 10.50 -37.37
CA GLU A 382 -5.87 9.49 -36.37
C GLU A 382 -4.77 10.01 -35.44
N THR A 383 -3.89 10.88 -35.93
CA THR A 383 -2.78 11.50 -35.18
C THR A 383 -2.53 12.92 -35.68
N GLU A 384 -1.89 13.76 -34.87
CA GLU A 384 -1.45 15.08 -35.37
C GLU A 384 -0.39 14.95 -36.49
N LEU A 385 0.39 13.85 -36.50
CA LEU A 385 1.28 13.53 -37.61
C LEU A 385 0.52 13.31 -38.93
N SER A 386 -0.50 12.45 -38.93
CA SER A 386 -1.30 12.18 -40.13
C SER A 386 -2.01 13.43 -40.63
N LYS A 387 -2.52 14.27 -39.72
CA LYS A 387 -3.15 15.54 -40.06
C LYS A 387 -2.17 16.46 -40.80
N HIS A 388 -0.95 16.60 -40.27
CA HIS A 388 0.08 17.42 -40.88
C HIS A 388 0.49 16.91 -42.28
N ILE A 389 0.64 15.60 -42.46
CA ILE A 389 0.97 15.00 -43.76
C ILE A 389 -0.11 15.27 -44.82
N TRP A 390 -1.40 15.17 -44.45
CA TRP A 390 -2.49 15.48 -45.39
C TRP A 390 -2.55 16.97 -45.74
N ASP A 391 -2.24 17.85 -44.80
CA ASP A 391 -2.12 19.30 -45.08
C ASP A 391 -0.97 19.58 -46.08
N LEU A 392 0.17 18.91 -45.97
CA LEU A 392 1.27 19.02 -46.94
C LEU A 392 0.88 18.49 -48.33
N LYS A 393 0.18 17.36 -48.38
CA LYS A 393 -0.32 16.78 -49.63
C LYS A 393 -1.31 17.69 -50.35
N ARG A 394 -2.25 18.28 -49.61
CA ARG A 394 -3.22 19.26 -50.18
C ARG A 394 -2.53 20.49 -50.74
N LYS A 395 -1.39 20.88 -50.16
CA LYS A 395 -0.57 22.00 -50.63
C LYS A 395 0.40 21.63 -51.77
N GLY A 396 0.48 20.36 -52.16
CA GLY A 396 1.45 19.88 -53.15
C GLY A 396 2.92 20.00 -52.70
N ALA A 397 3.18 20.13 -51.40
CA ALA A 397 4.53 20.32 -50.87
C ALA A 397 5.26 18.96 -50.73
N PRO A 398 6.47 18.79 -51.28
CA PRO A 398 7.26 17.57 -51.10
C PRO A 398 7.78 17.48 -49.66
N PHE A 399 7.82 16.27 -49.10
CA PHE A 399 8.29 16.06 -47.73
C PHE A 399 9.02 14.72 -47.56
N VAL A 400 9.89 14.65 -46.56
CA VAL A 400 10.61 13.45 -46.13
C VAL A 400 10.31 13.18 -44.66
N ILE A 401 10.14 11.91 -44.28
CA ILE A 401 9.89 11.50 -42.89
C ILE A 401 11.00 10.58 -42.41
N GLU A 402 11.70 11.01 -41.35
CA GLU A 402 12.70 10.19 -40.66
C GLU A 402 12.18 9.71 -39.31
N TRP A 403 12.52 8.47 -38.92
CA TRP A 403 12.07 7.88 -37.67
C TRP A 403 13.26 7.53 -36.77
N SER A 404 13.13 7.83 -35.49
CA SER A 404 14.14 7.50 -34.48
C SER A 404 13.50 7.03 -33.18
N VAL A 405 14.24 6.24 -32.40
CA VAL A 405 13.81 5.84 -31.05
C VAL A 405 14.37 6.84 -30.05
N LEU A 406 13.48 7.47 -29.27
CA LEU A 406 13.88 8.39 -28.20
C LEU A 406 14.18 7.65 -26.90
N LYS A 407 13.37 6.63 -26.58
CA LYS A 407 13.47 5.94 -25.29
C LYS A 407 12.88 4.54 -25.38
N HIS A 408 13.61 3.57 -24.83
CA HIS A 408 13.06 2.27 -24.46
C HIS A 408 12.36 2.37 -23.12
N SER A 409 11.14 1.86 -23.05
CA SER A 409 10.33 1.81 -21.84
C SER A 409 9.89 0.37 -21.58
N ASN A 410 9.00 0.19 -20.61
CA ASN A 410 8.32 -1.07 -20.37
C ASN A 410 6.81 -0.84 -20.35
N THR A 411 6.06 -1.90 -20.62
CA THR A 411 4.60 -1.89 -20.58
C THR A 411 4.06 -2.19 -19.18
N SER A 412 4.93 -2.29 -18.17
CA SER A 412 4.49 -2.64 -16.81
C SER A 412 3.66 -1.51 -16.21
N MET A 413 2.65 -1.91 -15.44
CA MET A 413 1.83 -0.99 -14.66
C MET A 413 2.54 -0.70 -13.36
N ARG A 414 2.63 0.59 -13.01
CA ARG A 414 3.00 0.98 -11.64
C ARG A 414 1.92 0.50 -10.67
N ARG A 415 2.29 0.37 -9.39
CA ARG A 415 1.31 0.13 -8.29
C ARG A 415 0.18 1.16 -8.27
N SER A 416 0.41 2.36 -8.83
CA SER A 416 -0.60 3.42 -9.01
C SER A 416 -1.59 3.19 -10.15
N GLY A 417 -1.50 2.07 -10.89
CA GLY A 417 -2.37 1.77 -12.04
C GLY A 417 -2.01 2.56 -13.31
N GLN A 418 -0.84 3.19 -13.35
CA GLN A 418 -0.38 3.99 -14.49
C GLN A 418 0.64 3.22 -15.34
N CYS A 419 0.47 3.28 -16.67
CA CYS A 419 1.36 2.65 -17.63
C CYS A 419 2.67 3.43 -17.78
N ASN A 420 3.80 2.78 -17.57
CA ASN A 420 5.13 3.39 -17.74
C ASN A 420 5.34 3.95 -19.15
N LEU A 421 4.99 3.18 -20.19
CA LEU A 421 5.10 3.61 -21.58
C LEU A 421 4.29 4.89 -21.87
N CYS A 422 3.06 5.01 -21.36
CA CYS A 422 2.26 6.23 -21.54
C CYS A 422 2.78 7.42 -20.72
N ILE A 423 3.32 7.17 -19.53
CA ILE A 423 3.94 8.25 -18.73
C ILE A 423 5.20 8.76 -19.43
N ASP A 424 6.03 7.86 -19.95
CA ASP A 424 7.26 8.21 -20.64
C ASP A 424 6.98 9.01 -21.92
N GLU A 425 5.95 8.64 -22.69
CA GLU A 425 5.49 9.45 -23.84
C GLU A 425 5.13 10.88 -23.42
N LYS A 426 4.28 11.02 -22.39
CA LYS A 426 3.86 12.33 -21.87
C LYS A 426 5.06 13.14 -21.38
N LEU A 427 6.02 12.50 -20.72
CA LEU A 427 7.23 13.15 -20.23
C LEU A 427 8.11 13.63 -21.39
N CYS A 428 8.30 12.80 -22.43
CA CYS A 428 9.05 13.19 -23.63
C CYS A 428 8.41 14.37 -24.37
N ILE A 429 7.07 14.39 -24.47
CA ILE A 429 6.34 15.53 -25.06
C ILE A 429 6.49 16.78 -24.17
N LEU A 430 6.38 16.66 -22.84
CA LEU A 430 6.51 17.78 -21.90
C LEU A 430 7.91 18.41 -21.89
N LEU A 431 8.95 17.57 -21.95
CA LEU A 431 10.34 18.01 -21.87
C LEU A 431 10.91 18.41 -23.24
N SER A 432 10.17 18.20 -24.32
CA SER A 432 10.59 18.63 -25.66
C SER A 432 10.72 20.15 -25.70
N LYS A 433 11.91 20.64 -26.06
CA LYS A 433 12.19 22.06 -26.31
C LYS A 433 11.91 22.46 -27.77
N ASN A 434 11.47 21.53 -28.62
CA ASN A 434 11.23 21.83 -30.04
C ASN A 434 9.97 22.70 -30.18
N PRO A 435 10.07 23.95 -30.67
CA PRO A 435 8.90 24.83 -30.88
C PRO A 435 7.98 24.32 -32.00
N HIS A 436 8.48 23.46 -32.89
CA HIS A 436 7.75 22.87 -34.02
C HIS A 436 7.23 21.45 -33.73
N LEU A 437 6.96 21.13 -32.45
CA LEU A 437 6.38 19.85 -32.07
C LEU A 437 4.89 19.80 -32.45
N LEU A 438 4.50 18.77 -33.20
CA LEU A 438 3.12 18.58 -33.68
C LEU A 438 2.14 18.13 -32.59
N ASN A 439 2.62 17.44 -31.54
CA ASN A 439 1.76 16.97 -30.45
C ASN A 439 1.07 18.12 -29.73
N LYS A 440 -0.24 17.99 -29.49
CA LYS A 440 -0.97 18.99 -28.70
C LYS A 440 -0.72 18.80 -27.22
N ARG A 441 -0.54 19.90 -26.48
CA ARG A 441 -0.45 19.86 -25.01
C ARG A 441 -1.74 19.33 -24.33
N SER A 442 -2.88 19.35 -25.01
CA SER A 442 -4.10 18.68 -24.48
C SER A 442 -3.97 17.16 -24.42
N GLU A 443 -3.06 16.54 -25.18
CA GLU A 443 -2.82 15.10 -25.19
C GLU A 443 -2.34 14.56 -23.84
N PHE A 444 -1.81 15.42 -22.95
CA PHE A 444 -1.45 15.05 -21.58
C PHE A 444 -2.63 14.53 -20.74
N ILE A 445 -3.83 15.02 -21.03
CA ILE A 445 -5.07 14.67 -20.29
C ILE A 445 -5.64 13.33 -20.79
N SER A 446 -5.11 12.78 -21.88
CA SER A 446 -5.60 11.52 -22.45
C SER A 446 -5.44 10.35 -21.48
N LYS A 447 -6.47 9.50 -21.44
CA LYS A 447 -6.46 8.25 -20.67
C LYS A 447 -5.44 7.28 -21.28
N CYS A 448 -4.86 6.43 -20.44
CA CYS A 448 -3.92 5.42 -20.89
C CYS A 448 -4.60 4.44 -21.86
N ARG A 449 -4.06 4.31 -23.07
CA ARG A 449 -4.57 3.43 -24.13
C ARG A 449 -4.28 1.94 -23.86
N HIS A 450 -3.31 1.66 -22.99
CA HIS A 450 -2.96 0.31 -22.52
C HIS A 450 -3.65 -0.08 -21.22
N ASN A 451 -4.45 0.83 -20.65
CA ASN A 451 -5.34 0.48 -19.57
C ASN A 451 -6.51 -0.29 -20.19
N ARG A 452 -6.26 -1.54 -20.59
CA ARG A 452 -7.32 -2.54 -20.48
C ARG A 452 -7.69 -2.48 -19.01
N LEU A 453 -8.87 -1.96 -18.71
CA LEU A 453 -9.56 -2.32 -17.49
C LEU A 453 -9.45 -3.86 -17.45
N LYS A 454 -8.49 -4.41 -16.72
CA LYS A 454 -8.79 -5.61 -15.97
C LYS A 454 -9.85 -5.09 -15.01
N PRO A 455 -11.13 -5.48 -15.15
CA PRO A 455 -12.06 -5.23 -14.07
C PRO A 455 -11.51 -6.06 -12.90
N MET A 456 -10.67 -5.47 -12.06
CA MET A 456 -10.71 -5.83 -10.66
C MET A 456 -12.07 -5.36 -10.19
N ASN A 457 -13.04 -6.28 -10.20
CA ASN A 457 -14.30 -6.27 -9.47
C ASN A 457 -14.66 -4.90 -8.87
N ARG A 458 -15.06 -3.95 -9.71
CA ARG A 458 -15.98 -2.91 -9.27
C ARG A 458 -17.33 -3.61 -9.22
N ALA A 459 -17.65 -4.16 -8.05
CA ALA A 459 -19.02 -4.46 -7.68
C ALA A 459 -19.87 -3.29 -8.18
N ARG A 460 -20.72 -3.58 -9.17
CA ARG A 460 -21.73 -2.65 -9.63
C ARG A 460 -22.57 -2.34 -8.40
N LYS A 461 -22.50 -1.10 -7.92
CA LYS A 461 -23.57 -0.52 -7.12
C LYS A 461 -24.85 -0.64 -7.96
N LYS A 462 -25.70 -1.58 -7.60
CA LYS A 462 -27.14 -1.39 -7.52
C LYS A 462 -27.53 -1.72 -6.10
#